data_AF-A0A3B0UT14-F1
#
_entry.id   AF-A0A3B0UT14-F1
#
_cell.length_a   1.000
_cell.length_b   1.000
_cell.length_c   1.000
_cell.angle_alpha   90.00
_cell.angle_beta   90.00
_cell.angle_gamma   90.00
#
_symmetry.space_group_name_H-M   'P 1'
#
loop_
_entity.id
_entity.type
_entity.pdbx_description
1 polymer ?
#
loop_
_entity_poly.entity_id
_entity_poly.type
_entity_poly.pdbx_seq_one_letter_code
_entity_poly.pdbx_strand_id
1 'polypeptide(L)'
;YGGPNISEKEFAKQCAAAAQEKSDAESKKVAAQYEKKIDSIEAKLKREERELEEDEAEYTQRKREEAVTAAETLFSLFSKRRRSISSSMTKRRMTAKAKADIEESEDQIEDFQEDIEELEQEAEEALTEIKEKWEAIAQETSIIPVTPTKSSINLSLFGVAWLPQHMVQVDEDVLLLAGFG
;
A
#
# COMPACT_ATOMS: atom_id res chain seq x y z
N TYR A 1 5.93 -16.85 20.65
CA TYR A 1 6.19 -17.12 22.07
C TYR A 1 7.67 -17.06 22.34
N GLY A 2 8.08 -16.40 23.42
CA GLY A 2 9.46 -16.38 23.88
C GLY A 2 9.74 -17.52 24.85
N GLY A 3 10.93 -18.12 24.78
CA GLY A 3 11.38 -19.10 25.78
C GLY A 3 11.65 -18.46 27.15
N PRO A 4 11.75 -19.25 28.23
CA PRO A 4 11.91 -18.74 29.60
C PRO A 4 13.25 -18.01 29.86
N ASN A 5 14.20 -18.09 28.93
CA ASN A 5 15.56 -17.54 29.08
C ASN A 5 15.80 -16.21 28.35
N ILE A 6 14.80 -15.67 27.64
CA ILE A 6 14.94 -14.38 26.94
C ILE A 6 14.36 -13.25 27.78
N SER A 7 15.10 -12.13 27.81
CA SER A 7 14.62 -10.92 28.47
C SER A 7 13.41 -10.33 27.73
N GLU A 8 12.53 -9.61 28.44
CA GLU A 8 11.40 -8.91 27.83
C GLU A 8 11.83 -7.99 26.68
N LYS A 9 12.97 -7.30 26.85
CA LYS A 9 13.55 -6.42 25.82
C LYS A 9 13.97 -7.19 24.57
N GLU A 10 14.57 -8.37 24.74
CA GLU A 10 14.99 -9.21 23.63
C GLU A 10 13.80 -9.82 22.91
N PHE A 11 12.78 -10.24 23.65
CA PHE A 11 11.52 -10.72 23.09
C PHE A 11 10.78 -9.60 22.32
N ALA A 12 10.67 -8.40 22.87
CA ALA A 12 10.08 -7.25 22.20
C ALA A 12 10.80 -6.93 20.89
N LYS A 13 12.14 -7.02 20.86
CA LYS A 13 12.92 -6.85 19.64
C LYS A 13 12.62 -7.93 18.59
N GLN A 14 12.45 -9.19 19.01
CA GLN A 14 12.06 -10.27 18.10
C GLN A 14 10.65 -10.08 17.54
N CYS A 15 9.68 -9.67 18.38
CA CYS A 15 8.33 -9.35 17.93
C CYS A 15 8.31 -8.18 16.95
N ALA A 16 9.04 -7.10 17.24
CA ALA A 16 9.14 -5.94 16.36
C ALA A 16 9.74 -6.32 14.99
N ALA A 17 10.82 -7.12 14.97
CA ALA A 17 11.42 -7.58 13.72
C ALA A 17 10.46 -8.47 12.91
N ALA A 18 9.75 -9.39 13.57
CA ALA A 18 8.78 -10.26 12.90
C ALA A 18 7.55 -9.49 12.40
N ALA A 19 7.09 -8.48 13.15
CA ALA A 19 6.01 -7.59 12.73
C ALA A 19 6.42 -6.74 11.53
N GLN A 20 7.65 -6.21 11.51
CA GLN A 20 8.19 -5.48 10.38
C GLN A 20 8.26 -6.35 9.12
N GLU A 21 8.81 -7.56 9.22
CA GLU A 21 8.90 -8.48 8.06
C GLU A 21 7.51 -8.80 7.47
N LYS A 22 6.51 -9.01 8.34
CA LYS A 22 5.13 -9.25 7.90
C LYS A 22 4.46 -8.01 7.32
N SER A 23 4.69 -6.85 7.93
CA SER A 23 4.24 -5.55 7.43
C SER A 23 4.78 -5.28 6.04
N ASP A 24 6.09 -5.48 5.82
CA ASP A 24 6.73 -5.31 4.51
C ASP A 24 6.15 -6.30 3.46
N ALA A 25 5.90 -7.54 3.85
CA ALA A 25 5.34 -8.56 2.96
C ALA A 25 3.87 -8.28 2.58
N GLU A 26 3.05 -7.79 3.53
CA GLU A 26 1.66 -7.38 3.28
C GLU A 26 1.63 -6.10 2.45
N SER A 27 2.43 -5.10 2.82
CA SER A 27 2.59 -3.83 2.09
C SER A 27 2.98 -4.05 0.63
N LYS A 28 3.96 -4.93 0.35
CA LYS A 28 4.35 -5.27 -1.03
C LYS A 28 3.22 -5.87 -1.85
N LYS A 29 2.38 -6.72 -1.23
CA LYS A 29 1.24 -7.33 -1.93
C LYS A 29 0.19 -6.29 -2.26
N VAL A 30 -0.11 -5.39 -1.33
CA VAL A 30 -1.10 -4.33 -1.51
C VAL A 30 -0.60 -3.30 -2.51
N ALA A 31 0.64 -2.84 -2.38
CA ALA A 31 1.28 -1.96 -3.36
C ALA A 31 1.22 -2.54 -4.78
N ALA A 32 1.58 -3.81 -4.96
CA ALA A 32 1.52 -4.47 -6.27
C ALA A 32 0.09 -4.65 -6.82
N GLN A 33 -0.95 -4.59 -5.98
CA GLN A 33 -2.34 -4.60 -6.44
C GLN A 33 -2.76 -3.21 -6.94
N TYR A 34 -2.40 -2.16 -6.20
CA TYR A 34 -2.68 -0.77 -6.59
C TYR A 34 -1.89 -0.37 -7.84
N GLU A 35 -0.60 -0.73 -7.92
CA GLU A 35 0.24 -0.51 -9.11
C GLU A 35 -0.42 -1.09 -10.36
N LYS A 36 -0.93 -2.32 -10.31
CA LYS A 36 -1.65 -2.92 -11.45
C LYS A 36 -2.94 -2.19 -11.82
N LYS A 37 -3.64 -1.60 -10.85
CA LYS A 37 -4.85 -0.82 -11.11
C LYS A 37 -4.47 0.49 -11.79
N ILE A 38 -3.49 1.21 -11.23
CA ILE A 38 -2.96 2.47 -11.77
C ILE A 38 -2.43 2.25 -13.19
N ASP A 39 -1.57 1.25 -13.41
CA ASP A 39 -1.05 0.87 -14.73
C ASP A 39 -2.18 0.67 -15.76
N SER A 40 -3.31 0.09 -15.32
CA SER A 40 -4.45 -0.17 -16.19
C SER A 40 -5.19 1.11 -16.59
N ILE A 41 -5.22 2.13 -15.73
CA ILE A 41 -5.82 3.43 -16.01
C ILE A 41 -4.85 4.29 -16.80
N GLU A 42 -3.57 4.33 -16.46
CA GLU A 42 -2.52 5.00 -17.24
C GLU A 42 -2.48 4.50 -18.70
N ALA A 43 -2.66 3.19 -18.91
CA ALA A 43 -2.75 2.64 -20.26
C ALA A 43 -3.99 3.12 -21.03
N LYS A 44 -5.09 3.44 -20.35
CA LYS A 44 -6.28 4.06 -20.97
C LYS A 44 -6.05 5.55 -21.20
N LEU A 45 -5.53 6.28 -20.21
CA LEU A 45 -5.15 7.68 -20.31
C LEU A 45 -4.27 7.92 -21.54
N LYS A 46 -3.19 7.14 -21.67
CA LYS A 46 -2.28 7.24 -22.81
C LYS A 46 -2.94 6.91 -24.16
N ARG A 47 -3.97 6.07 -24.17
CA ARG A 47 -4.75 5.82 -25.39
C ARG A 47 -5.62 7.02 -25.70
N GLU A 48 -6.31 7.57 -24.71
CA GLU A 48 -7.18 8.74 -24.85
C GLU A 48 -6.41 9.98 -25.27
N GLU A 49 -5.21 10.23 -24.71
CA GLU A 49 -4.32 11.32 -25.15
C GLU A 49 -3.96 11.21 -26.64
N ARG A 50 -3.80 9.98 -27.15
CA ARG A 50 -3.54 9.76 -28.58
C ARG A 50 -4.80 9.95 -29.43
N GLU A 51 -5.95 9.56 -28.91
CA GLU A 51 -7.24 9.79 -29.57
C GLU A 51 -7.52 11.30 -29.67
N LEU A 52 -7.26 12.05 -28.60
CA LEU A 52 -7.32 13.52 -28.58
C LEU A 52 -6.41 14.15 -29.66
N GLU A 53 -5.15 13.71 -29.76
CA GLU A 53 -4.23 14.20 -30.81
C GLU A 53 -4.78 13.94 -32.24
N GLU A 54 -5.41 12.77 -32.45
CA GLU A 54 -6.03 12.40 -33.73
C GLU A 54 -7.27 13.27 -34.01
N ASP A 55 -8.10 13.54 -33.00
CA ASP A 55 -9.31 14.35 -33.10
C ASP A 55 -9.01 15.84 -33.31
N GLU A 56 -7.96 16.37 -32.67
CA GLU A 56 -7.45 17.73 -32.94
C GLU A 56 -7.00 17.89 -34.39
N ALA A 57 -6.32 16.87 -34.93
CA ALA A 57 -5.90 16.83 -36.32
C ALA A 57 -7.11 16.77 -37.27
N GLU A 58 -8.11 15.92 -36.97
CA GLU A 58 -9.35 15.84 -37.75
C GLU A 58 -10.09 17.18 -37.71
N TYR A 59 -10.33 17.78 -36.53
CA TYR A 59 -10.99 19.06 -36.40
C TYR A 59 -10.30 20.16 -37.22
N THR A 60 -8.97 20.21 -37.18
CA THR A 60 -8.18 21.16 -37.99
C THR A 60 -8.42 20.94 -39.48
N GLN A 61 -8.44 19.70 -39.94
CA GLN A 61 -8.77 19.37 -41.33
C GLN A 61 -10.21 19.77 -41.69
N ARG A 62 -11.20 19.41 -40.87
CA ARG A 62 -12.62 19.73 -41.09
C ARG A 62 -12.86 21.22 -41.14
N LYS A 63 -12.21 21.98 -40.26
CA LYS A 63 -12.27 23.44 -40.22
C LYS A 63 -11.71 24.08 -41.49
N ARG A 64 -10.61 23.54 -42.04
CA ARG A 64 -10.08 23.97 -43.35
C ARG A 64 -11.05 23.65 -44.49
N GLU A 65 -11.62 22.45 -44.51
CA GLU A 65 -12.62 22.05 -45.52
C GLU A 65 -13.88 22.93 -45.48
N GLU A 66 -14.35 23.27 -44.28
CA GLU A 66 -15.47 24.19 -44.08
C GLU A 66 -15.13 25.58 -44.62
N ALA A 67 -13.94 26.11 -44.30
CA ALA A 67 -13.49 27.42 -44.78
C ALA A 67 -13.39 27.48 -46.32
N VAL A 68 -12.83 26.44 -46.95
CA VAL A 68 -12.78 26.34 -48.42
C VAL A 68 -14.19 26.28 -49.00
N THR A 69 -15.08 25.46 -48.44
CA THR A 69 -16.46 25.35 -48.90
C THR A 69 -17.22 26.66 -48.74
N ALA A 70 -16.99 27.41 -47.66
CA ALA A 70 -17.57 28.72 -47.44
C ALA A 70 -17.08 29.73 -48.49
N ALA A 71 -15.77 29.76 -48.79
CA ALA A 71 -15.19 30.61 -49.82
C ALA A 71 -15.74 30.27 -51.22
N GLU A 72 -15.85 28.98 -51.56
CA GLU A 72 -16.46 28.51 -52.81
C GLU A 72 -17.93 28.91 -52.92
N THR A 73 -18.67 28.84 -51.81
CA THR A 73 -20.08 29.24 -51.76
C THR A 73 -20.22 30.74 -52.03
N LEU A 74 -19.42 31.57 -51.35
CA LEU A 74 -19.38 33.02 -51.59
C LEU A 74 -19.00 33.33 -53.05
N PHE A 75 -17.95 32.71 -53.58
CA PHE A 75 -17.55 32.90 -54.98
C PHE A 75 -18.64 32.45 -55.98
N SER A 76 -19.38 31.38 -55.66
CA SER A 76 -20.51 30.91 -56.47
C SER A 76 -21.74 31.80 -56.42
N LEU A 77 -21.86 32.72 -55.44
CA LEU A 77 -22.89 33.75 -55.44
C LEU A 77 -22.53 34.89 -56.40
N PHE A 78 -21.23 35.18 -56.58
CA PHE A 78 -20.73 36.18 -57.54
C PHE A 78 -20.64 35.64 -58.98
N SER A 79 -20.39 34.34 -59.13
CA SER A 79 -20.48 33.62 -60.40
C SER A 79 -21.93 33.24 -60.68
N LYS A 80 -22.46 33.39 -61.91
CA LYS A 80 -23.84 32.97 -62.28
C LYS A 80 -24.12 31.45 -62.15
N ARG A 81 -23.22 30.68 -61.56
CA ARG A 81 -23.22 29.22 -61.48
C ARG A 81 -23.79 28.77 -60.12
N ARG A 82 -25.03 28.26 -60.12
CA ARG A 82 -25.70 27.74 -58.91
C ARG A 82 -24.91 26.57 -58.30
N ARG A 83 -24.50 26.68 -57.03
CA ARG A 83 -24.08 25.56 -56.17
C ARG A 83 -25.09 25.32 -55.03
N SER A 84 -25.13 24.09 -54.54
CA SER A 84 -26.03 23.67 -53.46
C SER A 84 -25.54 24.15 -52.09
N ILE A 85 -26.43 24.78 -51.32
CA ILE A 85 -26.18 25.29 -49.95
C ILE A 85 -26.09 24.13 -48.92
N SER A 86 -26.62 22.95 -49.28
CA SER A 86 -26.65 21.76 -48.44
C SER A 86 -25.25 21.24 -48.07
N SER A 87 -24.22 21.49 -48.89
CA SER A 87 -22.87 21.01 -48.58
C SER A 87 -22.23 21.79 -47.43
N SER A 88 -22.44 23.12 -47.37
CA SER A 88 -21.90 23.99 -46.32
C SER A 88 -22.48 23.65 -44.94
N MET A 89 -23.79 23.41 -44.84
CA MET A 89 -24.42 22.97 -43.59
C MET A 89 -23.88 21.61 -43.11
N THR A 90 -23.66 20.68 -44.03
CA THR A 90 -23.11 19.36 -43.69
C THR A 90 -21.69 19.48 -43.16
N LYS A 91 -20.84 20.30 -43.80
CA LYS A 91 -19.46 20.53 -43.36
C LYS A 91 -19.40 21.16 -41.97
N ARG A 92 -20.22 22.19 -41.71
CA ARG A 92 -20.33 22.80 -40.38
C ARG A 92 -20.73 21.80 -39.29
N ARG A 93 -21.68 20.91 -39.59
CA ARG A 93 -22.08 19.84 -38.65
C ARG A 93 -20.92 18.88 -38.36
N MET A 94 -20.15 18.51 -39.38
CA MET A 94 -18.98 17.64 -39.20
C MET A 94 -17.89 18.32 -38.36
N THR A 95 -17.60 19.62 -38.59
CA THR A 95 -16.65 20.38 -37.77
C THR A 95 -17.13 20.51 -36.33
N ALA A 96 -18.42 20.77 -36.12
CA ALA A 96 -19.00 20.84 -34.78
C ALA A 96 -18.93 19.49 -34.06
N LYS A 97 -19.13 18.38 -34.79
CA LYS A 97 -18.95 17.03 -34.24
C LYS A 97 -17.49 16.80 -33.83
N ALA A 98 -16.53 17.04 -34.72
CA ALA A 98 -15.10 16.86 -34.39
C ALA A 98 -14.64 17.74 -33.21
N LYS A 99 -15.25 18.91 -32.99
CA LYS A 99 -15.00 19.72 -31.79
C LYS A 99 -15.58 19.10 -30.52
N ALA A 100 -16.75 18.49 -30.62
CA ALA A 100 -17.36 17.78 -29.49
C ALA A 100 -16.58 16.50 -29.15
N ASP A 101 -16.03 15.81 -30.16
CA ASP A 101 -15.18 14.63 -29.97
C ASP A 101 -13.91 15.03 -29.17
N ILE A 102 -13.26 16.18 -29.48
CA ILE A 102 -12.16 16.75 -28.67
C ILE A 102 -12.57 17.03 -27.22
N GLU A 103 -13.70 17.72 -27.01
CA GLU A 103 -14.18 18.05 -25.66
C GLU A 103 -14.45 16.77 -24.85
N GLU A 104 -15.01 15.72 -25.47
CA GLU A 104 -15.25 14.42 -24.83
C GLU A 104 -13.96 13.71 -24.42
N SER A 105 -12.90 13.77 -25.25
CA SER A 105 -11.59 13.20 -24.88
C SER A 105 -10.87 14.02 -23.80
N GLU A 106 -10.99 15.35 -23.81
CA GLU A 106 -10.48 16.21 -22.73
C GLU A 106 -11.12 15.86 -21.39
N ASP A 107 -12.45 15.75 -21.34
CA ASP A 107 -13.20 15.37 -20.14
C ASP A 107 -12.80 13.96 -19.65
N GLN A 108 -12.67 12.97 -20.56
CA GLN A 108 -12.23 11.62 -20.19
C GLN A 108 -10.78 11.58 -19.66
N ILE A 109 -9.89 12.41 -20.19
CA ILE A 109 -8.52 12.53 -19.70
C ILE A 109 -8.52 13.07 -18.27
N GLU A 110 -9.35 14.09 -17.98
CA GLU A 110 -9.51 14.64 -16.63
C GLU A 110 -10.04 13.56 -15.67
N ASP A 111 -11.09 12.83 -16.05
CA ASP A 111 -11.63 11.71 -15.27
C ASP A 111 -10.55 10.64 -14.96
N PHE A 112 -9.74 10.25 -15.95
CA PHE A 112 -8.67 9.27 -15.73
C PHE A 112 -7.54 9.80 -14.83
N GLN A 113 -7.26 11.10 -14.86
CA GLN A 113 -6.28 11.70 -13.96
C GLN A 113 -6.81 11.72 -12.52
N GLU A 114 -8.07 12.09 -12.32
CA GLU A 114 -8.72 12.03 -11.01
C GLU A 114 -8.75 10.60 -10.45
N ASP A 115 -9.11 9.61 -11.28
CA ASP A 115 -9.11 8.19 -10.90
C ASP A 115 -7.71 7.71 -10.44
N ILE A 116 -6.64 8.18 -11.10
CA ILE A 116 -5.25 7.83 -10.72
C ILE A 116 -4.92 8.48 -9.38
N GLU A 117 -5.22 9.75 -9.18
CA GLU A 117 -4.96 10.46 -7.92
C GLU A 117 -5.72 9.83 -6.74
N GLU A 118 -6.98 9.44 -6.94
CA GLU A 118 -7.77 8.74 -5.92
C GLU A 118 -7.13 7.39 -5.55
N LEU A 119 -6.72 6.59 -6.55
CA LEU A 119 -6.05 5.31 -6.31
C LEU A 119 -4.69 5.46 -5.61
N GLU A 120 -3.94 6.52 -5.90
CA GLU A 120 -2.68 6.83 -5.20
C GLU A 120 -2.93 7.17 -3.73
N GLN A 121 -3.96 7.98 -3.44
CA GLN A 121 -4.36 8.31 -2.07
C GLN A 121 -4.83 7.06 -1.30
N GLU A 122 -5.71 6.25 -1.90
CA GLU A 122 -6.15 4.99 -1.31
C GLU A 122 -4.96 4.05 -1.02
N ALA A 123 -3.98 3.99 -1.93
CA ALA A 123 -2.79 3.17 -1.73
C ALA A 123 -1.96 3.66 -0.54
N GLU A 124 -1.76 4.97 -0.39
CA GLU A 124 -1.04 5.55 0.74
C GLU A 124 -1.75 5.28 2.08
N GLU A 125 -3.07 5.45 2.11
CA GLU A 125 -3.90 5.16 3.28
C GLU A 125 -3.81 3.68 3.66
N ALA A 126 -4.01 2.77 2.70
CA ALA A 126 -3.94 1.33 2.92
C ALA A 126 -2.55 0.88 3.44
N LEU A 127 -1.47 1.45 2.90
CA LEU A 127 -0.11 1.17 3.37
C LEU A 127 0.14 1.68 4.78
N THR A 128 -0.46 2.82 5.14
CA THR A 128 -0.39 3.38 6.49
C THR A 128 -1.15 2.51 7.49
N GLU A 129 -2.37 2.09 7.15
CA GLU A 129 -3.17 1.20 7.99
C GLU A 129 -2.47 -0.14 8.26
N ILE A 130 -1.79 -0.71 7.24
CA ILE A 130 -1.00 -1.95 7.40
C ILE A 130 0.12 -1.73 8.43
N LYS A 131 0.86 -0.62 8.33
CA LYS A 131 1.95 -0.32 9.26
C LYS A 131 1.42 -0.17 10.69
N GLU A 132 0.38 0.63 10.89
CA GLU A 132 -0.24 0.86 12.20
C GLU A 132 -0.76 -0.44 12.82
N LYS A 133 -1.41 -1.29 12.03
CA LYS A 133 -1.89 -2.62 12.44
C LYS A 133 -0.75 -3.50 12.95
N TRP A 134 0.37 -3.58 12.21
CA TRP A 134 1.51 -4.41 12.64
C TRP A 134 2.28 -3.82 13.82
N GLU A 135 2.35 -2.49 13.94
CA GLU A 135 2.90 -1.83 15.11
C GLU A 135 2.06 -2.11 16.38
N ALA A 136 0.74 -2.05 16.28
CA ALA A 136 -0.16 -2.39 17.37
C ALA A 136 0.01 -3.85 17.81
N ILE A 137 0.07 -4.79 16.85
CA ILE A 137 0.30 -6.22 17.12
C ILE A 137 1.66 -6.45 17.81
N ALA A 138 2.69 -5.71 17.42
CA ALA A 138 4.02 -5.84 18.04
C ALA A 138 4.05 -5.37 19.50
N GLN A 139 3.21 -4.39 19.85
CA GLN A 139 3.10 -3.82 21.20
C GLN A 139 2.24 -4.68 22.14
N GLU A 140 1.28 -5.44 21.60
CA GLU A 140 0.42 -6.34 22.38
C GLU A 140 1.19 -7.59 22.85
N THR A 141 1.90 -7.47 23.98
CA THR A 141 2.63 -8.56 24.61
C THR A 141 2.05 -8.92 25.97
N SER A 142 1.88 -10.22 26.24
CA SER A 142 1.46 -10.73 27.55
C SER A 142 2.38 -11.87 28.03
N ILE A 143 2.53 -11.96 29.35
CA ILE A 143 3.29 -13.04 30.01
C ILE A 143 2.31 -14.15 30.34
N ILE A 144 2.59 -15.37 29.85
CA ILE A 144 1.84 -16.56 30.21
C ILE A 144 2.62 -17.28 31.33
N PRO A 145 2.15 -17.25 32.60
CA PRO A 145 2.85 -17.93 33.68
C PRO A 145 2.71 -19.45 33.48
N VAL A 146 3.83 -20.13 33.26
CA VAL A 146 3.88 -21.59 33.24
C VAL A 146 4.28 -22.09 34.62
N THR A 147 3.31 -22.50 35.42
CA THR A 147 3.59 -23.10 36.75
C THR A 147 4.03 -24.56 36.55
N PRO A 148 5.24 -24.95 36.99
CA PRO A 148 5.66 -26.35 36.89
C PRO A 148 4.75 -27.24 37.75
N THR A 149 4.34 -28.38 37.19
CA THR A 149 3.56 -29.38 37.93
C THR A 149 4.47 -30.27 38.75
N LYS A 150 4.01 -30.81 39.89
CA LYS A 150 4.83 -31.70 40.75
C LYS A 150 5.44 -32.89 39.99
N SER A 151 4.78 -33.37 38.94
CA SER A 151 5.24 -34.47 38.09
C SER A 151 6.37 -34.11 37.12
N SER A 152 6.62 -32.81 36.87
CA SER A 152 7.62 -32.33 35.92
C SER A 152 8.93 -31.85 36.58
N ILE A 153 9.04 -31.96 37.91
CA ILE A 153 10.28 -31.69 38.65
C ILE A 153 11.04 -33.01 38.83
N ASN A 154 12.13 -33.20 38.09
CA ASN A 154 13.03 -34.33 38.27
C ASN A 154 14.23 -33.89 39.13
N LEU A 155 14.25 -34.26 40.41
CA LEU A 155 15.38 -34.02 41.30
C LEU A 155 16.49 -35.03 40.97
N SER A 156 17.46 -34.61 40.17
CA SER A 156 18.60 -35.46 39.78
C SER A 156 19.56 -35.76 40.94
N LEU A 157 19.56 -34.94 41.99
CA LEU A 157 20.39 -35.12 43.17
C LEU A 157 19.64 -34.63 44.42
N PHE A 158 19.35 -35.55 45.34
CA PHE A 158 18.95 -35.21 46.71
C PHE A 158 19.93 -35.87 47.68
N GLY A 159 20.31 -35.15 48.74
CA GLY A 159 21.23 -35.66 49.74
C GLY A 159 20.94 -35.02 51.09
N VAL A 160 21.06 -35.81 52.16
CA VAL A 160 21.01 -35.31 53.54
C VAL A 160 22.44 -35.05 53.98
N ALA A 161 22.79 -33.79 54.20
CA ALA A 161 24.08 -33.44 54.78
C ALA A 161 23.98 -33.52 56.31
N TRP A 162 24.70 -34.47 56.91
CA TRP A 162 24.87 -34.53 58.35
C TRP A 162 26.14 -33.76 58.74
N LEU A 163 25.98 -32.74 59.57
CA LEU A 163 27.08 -31.99 60.19
C LEU A 163 27.13 -32.38 61.68
N PRO A 164 27.95 -33.36 62.08
CA PRO A 164 28.13 -33.73 63.47
C PRO A 164 28.92 -32.61 64.16
N GLN A 165 28.40 -32.16 65.29
CA GLN A 165 29.10 -31.26 66.18
C GLN A 165 29.22 -31.92 67.55
N HIS A 166 30.39 -31.80 68.15
CA HIS A 166 30.60 -32.20 69.54
C HIS A 166 30.39 -30.99 70.45
N MET A 167 29.66 -31.19 71.52
CA MET A 167 29.44 -30.19 72.54
C MET A 167 30.34 -30.53 73.71
N VAL A 168 31.33 -29.66 73.97
CA VAL A 168 32.27 -29.84 75.08
C VAL A 168 32.09 -28.68 76.04
N GLN A 169 31.87 -29.00 77.32
CA GLN A 169 31.81 -28.02 78.40
C GLN A 169 33.21 -27.87 79.00
N VAL A 170 33.74 -26.66 78.96
CA VAL A 170 35.00 -26.30 79.62
C VAL A 170 34.67 -25.17 80.60
N ASP A 171 34.79 -25.48 81.89
CA ASP A 171 34.34 -24.63 83.00
C ASP A 171 32.82 -24.29 82.92
N GLU A 172 32.45 -23.02 82.84
CA GLU A 172 31.04 -22.57 82.72
C GLU A 172 30.59 -22.36 81.27
N ASP A 173 31.50 -22.48 80.29
CA ASP A 173 31.21 -22.23 78.88
C ASP A 173 31.06 -23.52 78.06
N VAL A 174 30.12 -23.49 77.12
CA VAL A 174 29.87 -24.59 76.18
C VAL A 174 30.43 -24.22 74.81
N LEU A 175 31.39 -25.01 74.32
CA LEU A 175 31.99 -24.84 73.00
C LEU A 175 31.46 -25.92 72.04
N LEU A 176 31.05 -25.48 70.84
CA LEU A 176 30.69 -26.35 69.73
C LEU A 176 31.92 -26.57 68.85
N LEU A 177 32.39 -27.80 68.80
CA LEU A 177 33.51 -28.20 67.95
C LEU A 177 32.97 -28.98 66.74
N ALA A 178 33.53 -28.69 65.57
CA ALA A 178 33.22 -29.48 64.37
C ALA A 178 33.63 -30.94 64.62
N GLY A 179 32.70 -31.87 64.42
CA GLY A 179 32.93 -33.31 64.60
C GLY A 179 33.72 -33.97 63.46
N PHE A 180 34.37 -33.18 62.61
CA PHE A 180 35.19 -33.64 61.50
C PHE A 180 36.60 -33.08 61.63
N GLY A 181 37.59 -33.97 61.57
CA GLY A 181 39.01 -33.68 61.39
C GLY A 181 39.57 -34.55 60.28
#